data_AF-A0A6F8YEZ7-F1
#
_entry.id   AF-A0A6F8YEZ7-F1
#
_cell.length_a   1.000
_cell.length_b   1.000
_cell.length_c   1.000
_cell.angle_alpha   90.00
_cell.angle_beta   90.00
_cell.angle_gamma   90.00
#
_symmetry.space_group_name_H-M   'P 1'
#
loop_
_entity.id
_entity.type
_entity.pdbx_description
1 polymer ?
#
loop_
_entity_poly.entity_id
_entity_poly.type
_entity_poly.pdbx_seq_one_letter_code
_entity_poly.pdbx_strand_id
1 'polypeptide(L)'
;MTTLDDFRPVAEVTADERSRIAFGKLRVHKGDRYAVSVNADGAILLTPLASIPARELLVWENDELRAGLFRGLADAAEGKVKRLDWVTQGDDLDGEDDE
;
A
#
# COMPACT_ATOMS: atom_id res chain seq x y z
N MET A 1 17.29 -25.10 5.56
CA MET A 1 16.04 -24.87 6.32
C MET A 1 14.93 -24.83 5.28
N THR A 2 14.26 -25.97 5.11
CA THR A 2 13.29 -26.26 4.05
C THR A 2 12.06 -25.40 4.23
N THR A 3 11.88 -24.41 3.37
CA THR A 3 10.71 -23.52 3.37
C THR A 3 9.48 -24.17 2.73
N LEU A 4 9.58 -25.42 2.26
CA LEU A 4 8.56 -26.05 1.40
C LEU A 4 7.46 -26.85 2.15
N ASP A 5 7.60 -27.08 3.46
CA ASP A 5 6.74 -28.01 4.21
C ASP A 5 5.24 -27.62 4.30
N ASP A 6 4.88 -26.37 3.98
CA ASP A 6 3.49 -25.87 4.09
C ASP A 6 2.85 -25.44 2.74
N PHE A 7 3.50 -25.70 1.61
CA PHE A 7 2.90 -25.38 0.31
C PHE A 7 1.85 -26.42 -0.08
N ARG A 8 0.61 -25.95 -0.26
CA ARG A 8 -0.48 -26.78 -0.79
C ARG A 8 -0.66 -26.51 -2.28
N PRO A 9 -0.84 -27.54 -3.12
CA PRO A 9 -1.13 -27.32 -4.53
C PRO A 9 -2.49 -26.62 -4.68
N VAL A 10 -2.50 -25.42 -5.29
CA VAL A 10 -3.72 -24.62 -5.50
C VAL A 10 -4.25 -24.78 -6.92
N ALA A 11 -3.36 -24.75 -7.92
CA ALA A 11 -3.71 -24.90 -9.32
C ALA A 11 -2.46 -25.26 -10.16
N GLU A 12 -2.68 -25.98 -11.26
CA GLU A 12 -1.72 -26.09 -12.34
C GLU A 12 -1.99 -24.99 -13.38
N VAL A 13 -0.91 -24.37 -13.87
CA VAL A 13 -0.93 -23.27 -14.83
C VAL A 13 0.21 -23.45 -15.83
N THR A 14 -0.04 -23.09 -17.08
CA THR A 14 0.95 -23.17 -18.17
C THR A 14 1.39 -21.76 -18.56
N ALA A 15 2.69 -21.60 -18.83
CA ALA A 15 3.20 -20.35 -19.36
C ALA A 15 2.72 -20.15 -20.81
N ASP A 16 2.40 -18.90 -21.17
CA ASP A 16 2.07 -18.55 -22.55
C ASP A 16 3.33 -18.38 -23.42
N GLU A 17 3.13 -18.11 -24.72
CA GLU A 17 4.20 -17.89 -25.70
C GLU A 17 5.14 -16.73 -25.34
N ARG A 18 4.72 -15.85 -24.42
CA ARG A 18 5.51 -14.70 -23.94
C ARG A 18 6.12 -14.97 -22.56
N SER A 19 6.18 -16.24 -22.13
CA SER A 19 6.70 -16.68 -20.84
C SER A 19 5.97 -16.07 -19.64
N ARG A 20 4.66 -15.77 -19.77
CA ARG A 20 3.83 -15.26 -18.68
C ARG A 20 3.02 -16.39 -18.06
N ILE A 21 2.94 -16.42 -16.73
CA ILE A 21 2.12 -17.37 -15.98
C ILE A 21 0.89 -16.64 -15.44
N ALA A 22 -0.31 -17.17 -15.72
CA ALA A 22 -1.56 -16.57 -15.27
C ALA A 22 -1.90 -16.98 -13.83
N PHE A 23 -1.87 -16.03 -12.90
CA PHE A 23 -2.17 -16.26 -11.48
C PHE A 23 -3.65 -16.04 -11.12
N GLY A 24 -4.58 -16.06 -12.07
CA GLY A 24 -5.98 -15.67 -11.83
C GLY A 24 -6.76 -16.55 -10.84
N LYS A 25 -6.32 -17.79 -10.60
CA LYS A 25 -6.87 -18.67 -9.55
C LYS A 25 -6.31 -18.38 -8.15
N LEU A 26 -5.24 -17.59 -8.09
CA LEU A 26 -4.61 -17.10 -6.88
C LEU A 26 -5.12 -15.67 -6.65
N ARG A 27 -5.13 -15.18 -5.40
CA ARG A 27 -5.59 -13.83 -5.04
C ARG A 27 -4.55 -12.76 -5.43
N VAL A 28 -4.17 -12.73 -6.71
CA VAL A 28 -3.22 -11.78 -7.28
C VAL A 28 -4.01 -10.70 -8.01
N HIS A 29 -3.80 -9.45 -7.62
CA HIS A 29 -4.47 -8.29 -8.19
C HIS A 29 -3.55 -7.48 -9.10
N LYS A 30 -4.15 -6.67 -9.97
CA LYS A 30 -3.41 -5.76 -10.85
C LYS A 30 -2.64 -4.75 -10.00
N GLY A 31 -1.32 -4.69 -10.19
CA GLY A 31 -0.45 -3.75 -9.49
C GLY A 31 0.28 -4.34 -8.28
N ASP A 32 -0.06 -5.58 -7.88
CA ASP A 32 0.69 -6.29 -6.85
C ASP A 32 2.13 -6.52 -7.32
N ARG A 33 3.07 -6.28 -6.41
CA ARG A 33 4.49 -6.57 -6.63
C ARG A 33 4.89 -7.78 -5.81
N TYR A 34 5.80 -8.59 -6.36
CA TYR A 34 6.32 -9.77 -5.68
C TYR A 34 7.84 -9.80 -5.77
N ALA A 35 8.50 -10.16 -4.68
CA ALA A 35 9.89 -10.58 -4.70
C ALA A 35 9.94 -12.00 -5.27
N VAL A 36 10.84 -12.22 -6.25
CA VAL A 36 11.07 -13.52 -6.86
C VAL A 36 12.34 -14.11 -6.27
N SER A 37 12.27 -15.34 -5.79
CA SER A 37 13.43 -16.09 -5.32
C SER A 37 13.42 -17.49 -5.93
N VAL A 38 14.59 -18.00 -6.27
CA VAL A 38 14.78 -19.34 -6.84
C VAL A 38 15.79 -20.09 -5.99
N ASN A 39 15.48 -21.32 -5.60
CA ASN A 39 16.41 -22.17 -4.85
C ASN A 39 17.18 -23.12 -5.79
N ALA A 40 18.12 -23.89 -5.23
CA ALA A 40 18.94 -24.84 -5.99
C ALA A 40 18.12 -25.97 -6.65
N ASP A 41 16.93 -26.29 -6.12
CA ASP A 41 16.02 -27.31 -6.64
C ASP A 41 15.14 -26.77 -7.80
N GLY A 42 15.29 -25.50 -8.16
CA GLY A 42 14.49 -24.84 -9.19
C GLY A 42 13.09 -24.42 -8.74
N ALA A 43 12.80 -24.50 -7.44
CA ALA A 43 11.55 -23.99 -6.88
C ALA A 43 11.54 -22.46 -6.90
N ILE A 44 10.44 -21.88 -7.37
CA ILE A 44 10.22 -20.44 -7.42
C ILE A 44 9.30 -20.04 -6.26
N LEU A 45 9.78 -19.11 -5.43
CA LEU A 45 9.00 -18.49 -4.36
C LEU A 45 8.64 -17.06 -4.76
N LEU A 46 7.34 -16.73 -4.67
CA LEU A 46 6.82 -15.39 -4.86
C LEU A 46 6.34 -14.83 -3.53
N THR A 47 6.98 -13.77 -3.04
CA THR A 47 6.61 -13.11 -1.78
C THR A 47 5.97 -11.75 -2.09
N PRO A 48 4.71 -11.48 -1.66
CA PRO A 48 4.08 -10.18 -1.88
C PRO A 48 4.90 -9.04 -1.27
N LEU A 49 5.02 -7.94 -2.00
CA LEU A 49 5.67 -6.71 -1.57
C LEU A 49 4.65 -5.58 -1.49
N ALA A 50 4.42 -5.07 -0.29
CA ALA A 50 3.76 -3.79 -0.10
C ALA A 50 4.73 -2.65 -0.49
N SER A 51 4.23 -1.64 -1.21
CA SER A 51 4.96 -0.40 -1.42
C SER A 51 4.46 0.63 -0.43
N ILE A 52 5.36 1.23 0.34
CA ILE A 52 5.06 2.45 1.10
C ILE A 52 5.47 3.62 0.20
N PRO A 53 4.54 4.54 -0.16
CA PRO A 53 4.89 5.76 -0.86
C PRO A 53 5.91 6.58 -0.06
N ALA A 54 6.88 7.21 -0.72
CA ALA A 54 7.96 7.95 -0.03
C ALA A 54 7.44 9.02 0.95
N ARG A 55 6.37 9.72 0.59
CA ARG A 55 5.72 10.74 1.45
C ARG A 55 5.14 10.16 2.76
N GLU A 56 4.82 8.86 2.76
CA GLU A 56 4.22 8.16 3.90
C GLU A 56 5.28 7.46 4.75
N LEU A 57 6.52 7.35 4.26
CA LEU A 57 7.60 6.65 4.95
C LEU A 57 7.86 7.23 6.36
N LEU A 58 7.79 8.55 6.49
CA LEU A 58 7.95 9.26 7.77
C LEU A 58 6.97 8.79 8.86
N VAL A 59 5.77 8.34 8.47
CA VAL A 59 4.76 7.80 9.41
C VAL A 59 5.18 6.42 9.90
N TRP A 60 5.82 5.63 9.04
CA TRP A 60 6.24 4.28 9.39
C TRP A 60 7.54 4.26 10.20
N GLU A 61 8.41 5.26 10.03
CA GLU A 61 9.67 5.43 10.77
C GLU A 61 9.48 6.06 12.16
N ASN A 62 8.39 6.81 12.39
CA ASN A 62 8.11 7.48 13.67
C ASN A 62 6.85 6.91 14.35
N ASP A 63 7.07 6.14 15.42
CA ASP A 63 5.99 5.49 16.18
C ASP A 63 5.00 6.47 16.82
N GLU A 64 5.47 7.63 17.29
CA GLU A 64 4.61 8.64 17.93
C GLU A 64 3.66 9.28 16.91
N LEU A 65 4.20 9.64 15.73
CA LEU A 65 3.38 10.15 14.64
C LEU A 65 2.38 9.11 14.15
N ARG A 66 2.81 7.84 14.05
CA ARG A 66 1.93 6.74 13.66
C ARG A 66 0.77 6.60 14.64
N ALA A 67 1.04 6.62 15.93
CA ALA A 67 0.02 6.54 16.97
C ALA A 67 -0.95 7.74 16.91
N GLY A 68 -0.42 8.95 16.72
CA GLY A 68 -1.22 10.17 16.55
C GLY A 68 -2.14 10.11 15.32
N LEU A 69 -1.63 9.65 14.18
CA LEU A 69 -2.39 9.48 12.95
C LEU A 69 -3.53 8.47 13.12
N PHE A 70 -3.25 7.28 13.69
CA PHE A 70 -4.28 6.27 13.91
C PHE A 70 -5.36 6.75 14.87
N ARG A 71 -4.99 7.50 15.92
CA ARG A 71 -5.97 8.13 16.81
C ARG A 71 -6.86 9.12 16.06
N GLY A 72 -6.25 10.01 15.26
CA GLY A 72 -7.00 10.98 14.46
C GLY A 72 -7.95 10.34 13.45
N LEU A 73 -7.53 9.24 12.80
CA LEU A 73 -8.39 8.47 11.91
C LEU A 73 -9.56 7.82 12.65
N ALA A 74 -9.34 7.30 13.86
CA ALA A 74 -10.41 6.75 14.70
C ALA A 74 -11.40 7.84 15.14
N ASP A 75 -10.89 8.97 15.64
CA ASP A 75 -11.72 10.12 16.02
C ASP A 75 -12.56 10.64 14.84
N ALA A 76 -11.97 10.69 13.64
CA ALA A 76 -12.69 11.09 12.42
C ALA A 76 -13.80 10.11 12.03
N ALA A 77 -13.54 8.80 12.13
CA ALA A 77 -14.55 7.77 11.87
C ALA A 77 -15.72 7.84 12.87
N GLU A 78 -15.44 8.26 14.11
CA GLU A 78 -16.44 8.51 15.15
C GLU A 78 -17.11 9.89 15.06
N GLY A 79 -16.74 10.71 14.07
CA GLY A 79 -17.30 12.05 13.87
C GLY A 79 -16.79 13.11 14.85
N LYS A 80 -15.75 12.83 15.63
CA LYS A 80 -15.08 13.78 16.54
C LYS A 80 -14.15 14.72 15.76
N VAL A 81 -14.71 15.44 14.79
CA VAL A 81 -13.98 16.36 13.93
C VAL A 81 -14.38 17.80 14.22
N LYS A 82 -13.42 18.73 14.15
CA LYS A 82 -13.67 20.17 14.23
C LYS A 82 -13.33 20.80 12.88
N ARG A 83 -14.25 21.59 12.32
CA ARG A 83 -13.97 22.37 11.11
C ARG A 83 -12.97 23.48 11.45
N LEU A 84 -11.95 23.63 10.60
CA LEU A 84 -10.96 24.70 10.69
C LEU A 84 -11.15 25.60 9.47
N ASP A 85 -12.01 26.62 9.61
CA ASP A 85 -12.42 27.49 8.51
C ASP A 85 -11.25 28.25 7.90
N TRP A 86 -10.21 28.56 8.69
CA TRP A 86 -9.01 29.28 8.25
C TRP A 86 -8.12 28.49 7.29
N VAL A 87 -8.20 27.16 7.27
CA VAL A 87 -7.34 26.31 6.39
C VAL A 87 -7.86 26.30 4.95
N THR A 88 -9.15 26.56 4.76
CA THR A 88 -9.84 26.53 3.46
C THR A 88 -10.17 27.91 2.93
N GLN A 89 -9.88 28.96 3.69
CA GLN A 89 -10.11 30.33 3.28
C GLN A 89 -9.01 30.68 2.27
N GLY A 90 -9.37 30.63 0.98
CA GLY A 90 -8.52 31.19 -0.07
C GLY A 90 -8.25 32.65 0.26
N ASP A 91 -7.01 33.08 0.07
CA ASP A 91 -6.62 34.48 0.17
C ASP A 91 -7.37 35.28 -0.90
N ASP A 92 -8.61 35.70 -0.60
CA ASP A 92 -9.29 36.78 -1.32
C ASP A 92 -8.62 38.10 -0.88
N LEU A 93 -7.37 38.29 -1.31
CA LEU A 93 -6.59 39.52 -1.17
C LEU A 93 -6.58 40.29 -2.49
N ASP A 94 -7.74 40.66 -2.99
CA ASP A 94 -7.87 41.60 -4.09
C ASP A 94 -8.39 42.91 -3.52
N GLY A 95 -7.47 43.86 -3.34
CA GLY A 95 -7.76 45.20 -2.83
C GLY A 95 -8.55 46.03 -3.83
N GLU A 96 -9.60 46.68 -3.33
CA GLU A 96 -10.23 47.84 -3.95
C GLU A 96 -10.14 48.99 -2.95
N ASP A 97 -8.99 49.68 -2.95
CA ASP A 97 -8.92 51.09 -2.53
C ASP A 97 -9.29 51.92 -3.76
N ASP A 98 -10.55 52.37 -3.84
CA ASP A 98 -10.96 53.47 -4.71
C ASP A 98 -11.92 54.38 -3.91
N GLU A 99 -11.38 55.49 -3.37
CA GLU A 99 -12.13 56.69 -2.95
C GLU A 99 -12.08 57.77 -4.03
#